data_AF-S4MR85-F1
#
_entry.id   AF-S4MR85-F1
#
_cell.length_a   1.000
_cell.length_b   1.000
_cell.length_c   1.000
_cell.angle_alpha   90.00
_cell.angle_beta   90.00
_cell.angle_gamma   90.00
#
_symmetry.space_group_name_H-M   'P 1'
#
loop_
_entity.id
_entity.type
_entity.pdbx_description
1 polymer ?
#
loop_
_entity_poly.entity_id
_entity_poly.type
_entity_poly.pdbx_seq_one_letter_code
_entity_poly.pdbx_strand_id
1 'polypeptide(L)'
;MEWARRAEEAGFSTLGTIGRLVYPGYEELVALSAAAAVTSRIRLTTGVLLGPLYTNSALLAKQAASIDRLSGGRSCSVWAWADVTTTSPRAV
;
A
#
# COMPACT_ATOMS: atom_id res chain seq x y z
N MET A 1 -9.64 -8.04 9.97
CA MET A 1 -8.67 -7.45 10.90
C MET A 1 -7.81 -8.50 11.59
N GLU A 2 -8.39 -9.63 12.03
CA GLU A 2 -7.65 -10.71 12.68
C GLU A 2 -6.43 -11.24 11.89
N TRP A 3 -6.52 -11.26 10.55
CA TRP A 3 -5.40 -11.66 9.69
C TRP A 3 -4.15 -10.77 9.86
N ALA A 4 -4.32 -9.46 10.05
CA ALA A 4 -3.22 -8.51 10.22
C ALA A 4 -2.59 -8.66 11.62
N ARG A 5 -3.43 -8.83 12.65
CA ARG A 5 -2.98 -9.10 14.02
C ARG A 5 -2.18 -10.39 14.10
N ARG A 6 -2.68 -11.46 13.49
CA ARG A 6 -1.98 -12.75 13.43
C ARG A 6 -0.64 -12.68 12.70
N ALA A 7 -0.55 -11.87 11.64
CA ALA A 7 0.72 -11.69 10.95
C ALA A 7 1.75 -10.94 11.81
N GLU A 8 1.33 -9.91 12.55
CA GLU A 8 2.19 -9.21 13.49
C GLU A 8 2.64 -10.12 14.64
N GLU A 9 1.72 -10.91 15.21
CA GLU A 9 2.01 -11.85 16.31
C GLU A 9 2.91 -13.02 15.89
N ALA A 10 2.78 -13.48 14.64
CA ALA A 10 3.67 -14.46 14.06
C ALA A 10 5.09 -13.91 13.80
N GLY A 11 5.31 -12.60 14.00
CA GLY A 11 6.63 -11.98 13.87
C GLY A 11 7.04 -11.66 12.44
N PHE A 12 6.08 -11.57 11.50
CA PHE A 12 6.40 -11.14 10.14
C PHE A 12 6.91 -9.70 10.12
N SER A 13 7.87 -9.44 9.24
CA SER A 13 8.49 -8.11 9.09
C SER A 13 7.62 -7.17 8.26
N THR A 14 6.86 -7.70 7.30
CA THR A 14 6.07 -6.92 6.33
C THR A 14 4.77 -7.64 5.98
N LEU A 15 3.69 -6.87 5.84
CA LEU A 15 2.35 -7.28 5.42
C LEU A 15 2.01 -6.62 4.08
N GLY A 16 1.68 -7.42 3.06
CA GLY A 16 1.39 -6.95 1.71
C GLY A 16 -0.08 -7.12 1.31
N THR A 17 -0.65 -6.17 0.58
CA THR A 17 -1.96 -6.30 -0.11
C THR A 17 -1.82 -6.25 -1.63
N ILE A 18 -2.74 -6.84 -2.38
CA ILE A 18 -2.70 -6.89 -3.85
C ILE A 18 -4.00 -6.35 -4.40
N GLY A 19 -3.92 -5.33 -5.25
CA GLY A 19 -5.06 -4.80 -5.99
C GLY A 19 -5.55 -5.80 -7.02
N ARG A 20 -6.79 -6.28 -6.84
CA ARG A 20 -7.45 -7.22 -7.76
C ARG A 20 -8.84 -6.71 -8.07
N LEU A 21 -9.05 -6.29 -9.32
CA LEU A 21 -10.35 -5.75 -9.75
C LEU A 21 -11.40 -6.85 -9.98
N VAL A 22 -10.99 -8.00 -10.51
CA VAL A 22 -11.91 -9.07 -10.96
C VAL A 22 -12.14 -10.12 -9.86
N TYR A 23 -11.21 -10.26 -8.92
CA TYR A 23 -11.30 -11.28 -7.87
C TYR A 23 -11.90 -10.71 -6.59
N PRO A 24 -12.66 -11.52 -5.84
CA PRO A 24 -13.18 -11.09 -4.55
C PRO A 24 -12.02 -10.75 -3.61
N GLY A 25 -12.09 -9.55 -3.04
CA GLY A 25 -11.06 -9.00 -2.17
C GLY A 25 -11.44 -7.59 -1.73
N TYR A 26 -10.75 -7.12 -0.70
CA TYR A 26 -10.78 -5.71 -0.34
C TYR A 26 -9.87 -4.93 -1.29
N GLU A 27 -10.24 -3.68 -1.56
CA GLU A 27 -9.33 -2.74 -2.21
C GLU A 27 -8.05 -2.59 -1.37
N GLU A 28 -6.91 -2.51 -2.04
CA GLU A 28 -5.59 -2.65 -1.43
C GLU A 28 -5.26 -1.57 -0.39
N LEU A 29 -5.61 -0.30 -0.64
CA LEU A 29 -5.36 0.83 0.27
C LEU A 29 -6.31 0.82 1.46
N VAL A 30 -7.58 0.47 1.26
CA VAL A 30 -8.57 0.28 2.34
C VAL A 30 -8.12 -0.84 3.26
N ALA A 31 -7.68 -1.98 2.70
CA ALA A 31 -7.17 -3.10 3.49
C ALA A 31 -5.92 -2.72 4.31
N LEU A 32 -5.00 -1.95 3.73
CA LEU A 32 -3.82 -1.46 4.44
C LEU A 32 -4.17 -0.43 5.51
N SER A 33 -5.09 0.49 5.25
CA SER A 33 -5.57 1.46 6.23
C SER A 33 -6.17 0.75 7.45
N ALA A 34 -6.97 -0.27 7.21
CA ALA A 34 -7.50 -1.10 8.27
C ALA A 34 -6.35 -1.78 9.02
N ALA A 35 -5.43 -2.46 8.33
CA ALA A 35 -4.30 -3.13 8.97
C ALA A 35 -3.44 -2.18 9.82
N ALA A 36 -3.22 -0.95 9.36
CA ALA A 36 -2.51 0.09 10.10
C ALA A 36 -3.16 0.41 11.45
N ALA A 37 -4.49 0.41 11.51
CA ALA A 37 -5.24 0.72 12.74
C ALA A 37 -5.12 -0.36 13.83
N VAL A 38 -4.80 -1.61 13.47
CA VAL A 38 -4.77 -2.76 14.40
C VAL A 38 -3.39 -3.35 14.61
N THR A 39 -2.35 -2.77 14.02
CA THR A 39 -0.97 -3.24 14.12
C THR A 39 -0.05 -2.11 14.57
N SER A 40 1.06 -2.44 15.24
CA SER A 40 1.97 -1.47 15.87
C SER A 40 3.45 -1.60 15.45
N ARG A 41 3.85 -2.76 14.93
CA ARG A 41 5.24 -3.10 14.59
C ARG A 41 5.44 -3.48 13.12
N ILE A 42 4.52 -4.23 12.52
CA ILE A 42 4.69 -4.77 11.16
C ILE A 42 4.72 -3.65 10.13
N ARG A 43 5.57 -3.76 9.10
CA ARG A 43 5.58 -2.84 7.96
C ARG A 43 4.44 -3.16 7.01
N LEU A 44 3.92 -2.14 6.33
CA LEU A 44 2.80 -2.25 5.41
C LEU A 44 3.27 -1.94 3.99
N THR A 45 2.82 -2.69 2.99
CA THR A 45 3.18 -2.45 1.58
C THR A 45 2.07 -2.88 0.65
N THR A 46 1.98 -2.25 -0.52
CA THR A 46 1.18 -2.82 -1.63
C THR A 46 2.07 -3.76 -2.42
N GLY A 47 1.74 -5.04 -2.52
CA GLY A 47 2.43 -5.98 -3.42
C GLY A 47 2.17 -5.67 -4.89
N VAL A 48 0.95 -5.25 -5.23
CA VAL A 48 0.60 -4.68 -6.54
C VAL A 48 -0.41 -3.57 -6.30
N LEU A 49 -0.04 -2.34 -6.68
CA LEU A 49 -0.97 -1.21 -6.77
C LEU A 49 -1.40 -1.03 -8.22
N LEU A 50 -2.71 -1.01 -8.49
CA LEU A 50 -3.24 -0.74 -9.82
C LEU A 50 -3.28 0.76 -10.13
N GLY A 51 -2.12 1.41 -10.06
CA GLY A 51 -1.94 2.87 -10.20
C GLY A 51 -2.71 3.51 -11.36
N PRO A 52 -2.67 2.96 -12.59
CA PRO A 52 -3.40 3.52 -13.74
C PRO A 52 -4.93 3.55 -13.62
N LEU A 53 -5.51 2.75 -12.72
CA LEU A 53 -6.96 2.79 -12.46
C LEU A 53 -7.38 4.02 -11.64
N TYR A 54 -6.44 4.65 -10.95
CA TYR A 54 -6.68 5.87 -10.21
C TYR A 54 -6.54 7.07 -11.15
N THR A 55 -7.68 7.64 -11.57
CA THR A 55 -7.71 8.81 -12.46
C THR A 55 -7.02 10.03 -11.86
N ASN A 56 -6.92 10.11 -10.53
CA ASN A 56 -6.27 11.22 -9.82
C ASN A 56 -5.06 10.72 -9.02
N SER A 57 -3.88 10.84 -9.63
CA SER A 57 -2.60 10.45 -9.02
C SER A 57 -2.24 11.28 -7.78
N ALA A 58 -2.64 12.55 -7.73
CA ALA A 58 -2.41 13.41 -6.56
C ALA A 58 -3.24 12.96 -5.36
N LEU A 59 -4.50 12.54 -5.60
CA LEU A 59 -5.34 11.98 -4.55
C LEU A 59 -4.81 10.64 -4.06
N LEU A 60 -4.37 9.77 -4.98
CA LEU A 60 -3.72 8.50 -4.66
C LEU A 60 -2.48 8.71 -3.78
N ALA A 61 -1.62 9.66 -4.15
CA ALA A 61 -0.44 10.02 -3.36
C ALA A 61 -0.82 10.51 -1.96
N LYS A 62 -1.88 11.32 -1.84
CA LYS A 62 -2.40 11.78 -0.54
C LYS A 62 -2.94 10.61 0.30
N GLN A 63 -3.64 9.66 -0.31
CA GLN A 63 -4.15 8.47 0.38
C GLN A 63 -3.00 7.60 0.91
N ALA A 64 -2.00 7.32 0.06
CA ALA A 64 -0.81 6.57 0.47
C ALA A 64 -0.04 7.27 1.60
N ALA A 65 0.18 8.59 1.50
CA ALA A 65 0.83 9.38 2.54
C ALA A 65 0.01 9.41 3.85
N SER A 66 -1.32 9.42 3.75
CA SER A 66 -2.19 9.36 4.94
C SER A 66 -2.07 8.02 5.65
N ILE A 67 -2.03 6.91 4.90
CA ILE A 67 -1.83 5.57 5.46
C ILE A 67 -0.44 5.46 6.10
N ASP A 68 0.60 5.99 5.47
CA ASP A 68 1.96 6.03 6.02
C ASP A 68 2.02 6.78 7.37
N ARG A 69 1.26 7.88 7.50
CA ARG A 69 1.13 8.60 8.77
C ARG A 69 0.33 7.84 9.80
N LEU A 70 -0.78 7.20 9.40
CA LEU A 70 -1.61 6.38 10.29
C LEU A 70 -0.89 5.12 10.77
N SER A 71 0.04 4.57 9.98
CA SER A 71 0.90 3.47 10.41
C SER A 71 1.99 3.92 11.38
N GLY A 72 2.11 5.21 11.70
CA GLY A 72 3.16 5.72 12.59
C GLY A 72 4.53 5.81 11.91
N GLY A 73 4.58 6.04 10.59
CA GLY A 73 5.83 6.14 9.83
C GLY A 73 6.49 4.80 9.53
N ARG A 74 5.76 3.69 9.74
CA ARG A 74 6.17 2.36 9.27
C ARG A 74 5.91 2.35 7.76
N SER A 75 6.96 2.69 7.02
CA SER A 75 6.97 3.00 5.59
C SER A 75 5.93 2.18 4.82
N CYS A 76 4.82 2.81 4.45
CA CYS A 76 3.86 2.26 3.51
C CYS A 76 4.46 2.39 2.11
N SER A 77 5.29 1.42 1.73
CA SER A 77 5.88 1.41 0.39
C SER A 77 4.78 1.07 -0.61
N VAL A 78 4.47 2.02 -1.49
CA VAL A 78 3.64 1.74 -2.65
C VAL A 78 4.57 1.22 -3.74
N TRP A 79 4.57 -0.10 -3.95
CA TRP A 79 5.14 -0.68 -5.15
C TRP A 79 4.15 -0.50 -6.28
N ALA A 80 4.15 0.72 -6.84
CA ALA A 80 3.52 0.98 -8.11
C ALA A 80 4.46 0.49 -9.20
N TRP A 81 3.99 -0.43 -10.05
CA TRP A 81 4.64 -0.78 -11.32
C TRP A 81 4.68 0.41 -12.32
N ALA A 82 4.45 1.64 -11.86
CA ALA A 82 4.48 2.88 -12.63
C ALA A 82 5.89 3.47 -12.81
N ASP A 83 6.91 2.86 -12.20
CA ASP A 83 8.31 3.22 -12.45
C ASP A 83 8.71 3.01 -13.92
N VAL A 84 8.10 2.03 -14.63
CA VAL A 84 8.44 1.75 -16.03
C VAL A 84 8.07 2.87 -17.02
N THR A 85 7.24 3.85 -16.61
CA THR A 85 6.78 4.94 -17.49
C THR A 85 7.32 6.32 -17.12
N THR A 86 8.12 6.45 -16.05
CA THR A 86 8.68 7.75 -15.64
C THR A 86 10.21 7.79 -15.75
N THR A 87 10.76 7.25 -16.83
CA THR A 87 12.06 7.73 -17.33
C THR A 87 11.81 9.10 -17.98
N SER A 88 12.09 10.16 -17.25
CA SER A 88 12.14 11.53 -17.76
C SER A 88 12.98 11.60 -19.05
N PRO A 89 12.47 12.14 -20.18
CA PRO A 89 13.28 12.41 -21.36
C PRO A 89 13.90 13.80 -21.25
N ARG A 90 14.79 14.03 -20.27
CA ARG A 90 15.63 15.24 -20.26
C ARG A 90 17.00 14.96 -19.64
N ALA A 91 17.90 14.50 -20.51
CA ALA A 91 19.35 14.67 -20.38
C ALA A 91 19.94 14.81 -21.79
N VAL A 92 19.75 16.01 -22.38
CA VAL A 92 20.64 16.67 -23.35
C VAL A 92 20.58 18.16 -23.04
#